data_AF-A0A1A2DKE2-F1
#
_entry.id   AF-A0A1A2DKE2-F1
#
_cell.length_a   1.000
_cell.length_b   1.000
_cell.length_c   1.000
_cell.angle_alpha   90.00
_cell.angle_beta   90.00
_cell.angle_gamma   90.00
#
_symmetry.space_group_name_H-M   'P 1'
#
loop_
_entity.id
_entity.type
_entity.pdbx_description
1 polymer ?
#
loop_
_entity_poly.entity_id
_entity_poly.type
_entity_poly.pdbx_seq_one_letter_code
_entity_poly.pdbx_strand_id
1 'polypeptide(L)'
;MVAGVVVVANVPIVSNAWSTATEPAYVIPAESSMWRFTPTQMNDGSGDWWVYGQDDRNYYYFTGSGEPPYLVMSKAEANACAGFESTNHLTWCR
;
A
#
# COMPACT_ATOMS: atom_id res chain seq x y z
N MET A 1 9.91 -9.50 -38.58
CA MET A 1 9.91 -10.01 -37.20
C MET A 1 9.48 -8.86 -36.31
N VAL A 2 8.26 -8.90 -35.78
CA VAL A 2 7.75 -7.81 -34.93
C VAL A 2 8.38 -8.01 -33.56
N ALA A 3 9.31 -7.12 -33.18
CA ALA A 3 9.85 -7.08 -31.84
C ALA A 3 8.71 -6.66 -30.91
N GLY A 4 8.18 -7.62 -30.16
CA GLY A 4 7.17 -7.35 -29.14
C GLY A 4 7.78 -6.48 -28.05
N VAL A 5 7.28 -5.25 -27.92
CA VAL A 5 7.56 -4.41 -26.77
C VAL A 5 6.86 -5.07 -25.58
N VAL A 6 7.63 -5.76 -24.73
CA VAL A 6 7.15 -6.17 -23.41
C VAL A 6 7.11 -4.90 -22.58
N VAL A 7 5.94 -4.25 -22.54
CA VAL A 7 5.64 -3.28 -21.50
C VAL A 7 5.50 -4.10 -20.23
N VAL A 8 6.58 -4.19 -19.44
CA VAL A 8 6.47 -4.62 -18.05
C VAL A 8 5.74 -3.49 -17.35
N ALA A 9 4.40 -3.51 -17.42
CA ALA A 9 3.61 -2.78 -16.46
C ALA A 9 4.11 -3.24 -15.09
N ASN A 10 4.41 -2.31 -14.18
CA ASN A 10 4.66 -2.64 -12.78
C ASN A 10 3.39 -3.35 -12.27
N VAL A 11 3.32 -4.68 -12.40
CA VAL A 11 2.14 -5.45 -12.01
C VAL A 11 2.30 -5.65 -10.51
N PRO A 12 1.51 -4.96 -9.65
CA PRO A 12 1.75 -5.00 -8.22
C PRO A 12 1.67 -6.42 -7.65
N ILE A 13 1.00 -7.34 -8.36
CA ILE A 13 0.90 -8.74 -7.93
C ILE A 13 2.26 -9.43 -7.74
N VAL A 14 3.25 -9.20 -8.61
CA VAL A 14 4.51 -9.96 -8.49
C VAL A 14 5.23 -9.56 -7.22
N SER A 15 5.35 -8.26 -6.96
CA SER A 15 5.96 -7.75 -5.72
C SER A 15 5.14 -8.10 -4.50
N ASN A 16 3.81 -7.91 -4.55
CA ASN A 16 2.93 -8.22 -3.42
C ASN A 16 2.95 -9.71 -3.07
N ALA A 17 2.89 -10.60 -4.07
CA ALA A 17 2.93 -12.03 -3.84
C ALA A 17 4.28 -12.48 -3.27
N TRP A 18 5.39 -11.95 -3.78
CA TRP A 18 6.72 -12.23 -3.24
C TRP A 18 6.84 -11.75 -1.80
N SER A 19 6.51 -10.49 -1.52
CA SER A 19 6.63 -9.90 -0.18
C SER A 19 5.73 -10.59 0.84
N THR A 20 4.47 -10.91 0.49
CA THR A 20 3.59 -11.70 1.38
C THR A 20 4.14 -13.11 1.64
N ALA A 21 4.88 -13.70 0.69
CA ALA A 21 5.48 -15.02 0.87
C ALA A 21 6.76 -15.00 1.71
N THR A 22 7.54 -13.92 1.68
CA THR A 22 8.86 -13.85 2.33
C THR A 22 8.87 -13.06 3.64
N GLU A 23 7.95 -12.11 3.81
CA GLU A 23 7.90 -11.20 4.95
C GLU A 23 6.57 -11.38 5.70
N PRO A 24 6.56 -12.04 6.88
CA PRO A 24 5.35 -12.24 7.68
C PRO A 24 4.63 -10.95 8.09
N ALA A 25 5.38 -9.84 8.22
CA ALA A 25 4.78 -8.54 8.53
C ALA A 25 4.12 -7.87 7.31
N TYR A 26 4.34 -8.38 6.09
CA TYR A 26 3.77 -7.83 4.86
C TYR A 26 2.32 -8.28 4.68
N VAL A 27 1.40 -7.49 5.24
CA VAL A 27 -0.05 -7.75 5.18
C VAL A 27 -0.68 -6.97 4.02
N ILE A 28 -1.46 -7.63 3.17
CA ILE A 28 -2.27 -6.96 2.15
C ILE A 28 -3.56 -6.44 2.81
N PRO A 29 -3.92 -5.15 2.66
CA PRO A 29 -5.18 -4.64 3.18
C PRO A 29 -6.40 -5.38 2.61
N ALA A 30 -7.36 -5.72 3.47
CA ALA A 30 -8.58 -6.44 3.13
C ALA A 30 -9.52 -5.67 2.18
N GLU A 31 -9.48 -4.33 2.22
CA GLU A 31 -10.21 -3.46 1.30
C GLU A 31 -9.59 -3.43 -0.11
N SER A 32 -8.37 -3.96 -0.23
CA SER A 32 -7.59 -4.03 -1.46
C SER A 32 -7.35 -5.48 -1.90
N SER A 33 -6.37 -5.67 -2.78
CA SER A 33 -5.91 -6.99 -3.20
C SER A 33 -4.46 -6.94 -3.64
N MET A 34 -3.81 -8.10 -3.71
CA MET A 34 -2.45 -8.24 -4.25
C MET A 34 -2.28 -7.64 -5.66
N TRP A 35 -3.36 -7.49 -6.43
CA TRP A 35 -3.32 -6.91 -7.78
C TRP A 35 -3.30 -5.39 -7.80
N ARG A 36 -3.84 -4.74 -6.76
CA ARG A 36 -4.11 -3.28 -6.75
C ARG A 36 -3.31 -2.54 -5.70
N PHE A 37 -3.04 -3.20 -4.57
CA PHE A 37 -2.29 -2.59 -3.48
C PHE A 37 -0.90 -2.20 -3.96
N THR A 38 -0.53 -0.95 -3.73
CA THR A 38 0.76 -0.40 -4.12
C THR A 38 1.40 0.24 -2.88
N PRO A 39 2.47 -0.36 -2.32
CA PRO A 39 3.30 0.31 -1.34
C PRO A 39 3.86 1.61 -1.90
N THR A 40 3.77 2.69 -1.13
CA THR A 40 4.32 4.01 -1.48
C THR A 40 5.51 4.37 -0.60
N GLN A 41 5.61 3.79 0.59
CA GLN A 41 6.78 3.88 1.45
C GLN A 41 7.03 2.50 2.08
N MET A 42 8.26 2.02 1.97
CA MET A 42 8.73 0.81 2.63
C MET A 42 9.33 1.16 3.99
N ASN A 43 9.44 0.16 4.86
CA ASN A 43 10.15 0.28 6.13
C ASN A 43 11.66 0.45 5.88
N ASP A 44 12.26 1.49 6.46
CA ASP A 44 13.71 1.76 6.35
C ASP A 44 14.55 0.92 7.34
N GLY A 45 13.90 0.05 8.12
CA GLY A 45 14.53 -0.85 9.07
C GLY A 45 14.96 -2.19 8.46
N SER A 46 15.10 -3.21 9.31
CA SER A 46 15.64 -4.52 8.92
C SER A 46 14.64 -5.48 8.26
N GLY A 47 13.44 -5.02 7.88
CA GLY A 47 12.43 -5.89 7.31
C GLY A 47 11.63 -5.25 6.19
N ASP A 48 11.06 -6.10 5.35
CA ASP A 48 10.62 -5.75 4.00
C ASP A 48 9.10 -5.56 3.95
N TRP A 49 8.55 -4.82 4.92
CA TRP A 49 7.12 -4.46 4.94
C TRP A 49 6.89 -3.00 4.55
N TRP A 50 5.67 -2.70 4.12
CA TRP A 50 5.24 -1.36 3.77
C TRP A 50 4.87 -0.56 5.02
N VAL A 51 5.16 0.76 5.01
CA VAL A 51 4.71 1.71 6.05
C VAL A 51 3.49 2.46 5.56
N TYR A 52 3.53 2.95 4.32
CA TYR A 52 2.38 3.55 3.65
C TYR A 52 2.14 2.86 2.31
N GLY A 53 0.87 2.77 1.95
CA GLY A 53 0.45 2.23 0.66
C GLY A 53 -0.87 2.84 0.23
N GLN A 54 -1.29 2.50 -0.99
CA GLN A 54 -2.56 2.94 -1.53
C GLN A 54 -3.09 1.94 -2.55
N ASP A 55 -4.36 2.07 -2.87
CA ASP A 55 -4.93 1.50 -4.09
C ASP A 55 -5.69 2.59 -4.87
N ASP A 56 -6.61 2.19 -5.74
CA ASP A 56 -7.45 3.10 -6.51
C ASP A 56 -8.42 3.92 -5.63
N ARG A 57 -8.78 3.43 -4.44
CA ARG A 57 -9.86 3.98 -3.61
C ARG A 57 -9.41 4.47 -2.24
N ASN A 58 -8.32 3.95 -1.70
CA ASN A 58 -7.93 4.18 -0.31
C ASN A 58 -6.43 4.45 -0.15
N TYR A 59 -6.09 5.11 0.95
CA TYR A 59 -4.75 5.19 1.53
C TYR A 59 -4.66 4.25 2.74
N TYR A 60 -3.49 3.67 2.95
CA TYR A 60 -3.19 2.74 4.03
C TYR A 60 -1.93 3.16 4.79
N TYR A 61 -1.97 3.00 6.12
CA TYR A 61 -0.80 3.17 6.99
C TYR A 61 -0.68 1.97 7.93
N PHE A 62 0.48 1.32 7.92
CA PHE A 62 0.73 0.12 8.71
C PHE A 62 1.00 0.51 10.17
N THR A 63 0.25 -0.06 11.11
CA THR A 63 0.41 0.20 12.56
C THR A 63 1.27 -0.84 13.25
N GLY A 64 1.53 -1.99 12.60
CA GLY A 64 2.26 -3.12 13.16
C GLY A 64 1.57 -3.80 14.35
N SER A 65 0.36 -3.36 14.72
CA SER A 65 -0.40 -3.85 15.86
C SER A 65 -1.90 -3.59 15.68
N GLY A 66 -2.74 -4.44 16.28
CA GLY A 66 -4.19 -4.43 16.11
C GLY A 66 -4.68 -5.41 15.04
N GLU A 67 -6.00 -5.56 14.94
CA GLU A 67 -6.66 -6.39 13.94
C GLU A 67 -7.79 -5.59 13.26
N PRO A 68 -7.58 -5.10 12.02
CA PRO A 68 -6.39 -5.27 11.19
C PRO A 68 -5.18 -4.42 11.66
N PRO A 69 -3.93 -4.80 11.31
CA PRO A 69 -2.71 -4.09 11.73
C PRO A 69 -2.39 -2.87 10.85
N TYR A 70 -3.42 -2.15 10.41
CA TYR A 70 -3.29 -0.96 9.58
C TYR A 70 -4.50 -0.03 9.73
N LEU A 71 -4.29 1.22 9.33
CA LEU A 71 -5.32 2.25 9.21
C LEU A 71 -5.67 2.44 7.74
N VAL A 72 -6.95 2.73 7.49
CA VAL A 72 -7.48 3.01 6.15
C VAL A 72 -8.17 4.37 6.14
N MET A 73 -8.00 5.12 5.06
CA MET A 73 -8.81 6.29 4.77
C MET A 73 -9.14 6.33 3.29
N SER A 74 -10.40 6.59 2.94
CA SER A 74 -10.79 6.67 1.53
C SER A 74 -10.22 7.91 0.87
N LYS A 75 -9.94 7.84 -0.43
CA LYS A 75 -9.51 9.00 -1.22
C LYS A 75 -10.58 10.08 -1.30
N ALA A 76 -11.86 9.70 -1.20
CA ALA A 76 -12.97 10.63 -1.15
C ALA A 76 -12.91 11.50 0.12
N GLU A 77 -12.68 10.88 1.29
CA GLU A 77 -12.49 11.60 2.55
C GLU A 77 -11.21 12.43 2.55
N ALA A 78 -10.11 11.86 2.02
CA ALA A 78 -8.84 12.56 1.89
C ALA A 78 -8.96 13.87 1.09
N ASN A 79 -9.74 13.88 0.00
CA ASN A 79 -9.96 15.08 -0.82
C ASN A 79 -10.75 16.17 -0.07
N ALA A 80 -11.56 15.80 0.93
CA ALA A 80 -12.28 16.73 1.79
C ALA A 80 -11.48 17.14 3.05
N CYS A 81 -10.38 16.45 3.33
CA CYS A 81 -9.55 16.65 4.50
C CYS A 81 -8.49 17.74 4.24
N ALA A 82 -8.67 18.92 4.83
CA ALA A 82 -7.71 20.00 4.72
C ALA A 82 -6.38 19.62 5.38
N GLY A 83 -5.28 19.78 4.64
CA GLY A 83 -3.93 19.45 5.13
C GLY A 83 -3.60 17.95 5.09
N PHE A 84 -4.39 17.13 4.40
CA PHE A 84 -4.09 15.72 4.20
C PHE A 84 -2.74 15.49 3.49
N GLU A 85 -1.92 14.61 4.06
CA GLU A 85 -0.71 14.06 3.48
C GLU A 85 -0.73 12.52 3.54
N SER A 86 -0.57 11.86 2.38
CA SER A 86 -0.67 10.40 2.29
C SER A 86 0.43 9.63 3.03
N THR A 87 1.56 10.26 3.31
CA THR A 87 2.71 9.69 4.04
C THR A 87 2.81 10.17 5.48
N ASN A 88 1.73 10.78 6.01
CA ASN A 88 1.69 11.27 7.37
C ASN A 88 0.31 10.99 7.98
N HIS A 89 0.17 9.83 8.63
CA HIS A 89 -1.11 9.39 9.20
C HIS A 89 -1.66 10.31 10.31
N LEU A 90 -0.86 11.26 10.83
CA LEU A 90 -1.30 12.26 11.81
C LEU A 90 -2.18 13.34 11.17
N THR A 91 -2.09 13.54 9.86
CA THR A 91 -2.91 14.52 9.12
C THR A 91 -4.19 13.90 8.56
N TRP A 92 -4.48 12.63 8.84
CA TRP A 92 -5.65 11.94 8.29
C TRP A 92 -6.87 12.28 9.15
N CYS A 93 -7.89 12.89 8.54
CA CYS A 93 -9.11 13.35 9.21
C CYS A 93 -10.05 12.19 9.55
N ARG A 94 -9.72 11.44 10.58
CA ARG A 94 -10.44 10.25 11.05
C ARG A 94 -10.98 10.42 12.45
#